data_AF-A0AAN5I428-F1
#
_entry.id   AF-A0AAN5I428-F1
#
_cell.length_a   1.000
_cell.length_b   1.000
_cell.length_c   1.000
_cell.angle_alpha   90.00
_cell.angle_beta   90.00
_cell.angle_gamma   90.00
#
_symmetry.space_group_name_H-M   'P 1'
#
loop_
_entity.id
_entity.type
_entity.pdbx_description
1 polymer ?
#
loop_
_entity_poly.entity_id
_entity_poly.type
_entity_poly.pdbx_seq_one_letter_code
_entity_poly.pdbx_strand_id
1 'polypeptide(L)'
;DHDWAPIILDMFKGKLEELELLSSTAHRAYLTNESADILKEKLPTLEKKMWFSTHCVHYAEGLHYSIGEYLVEADGQFLTVAHKSGVHKSKHQHV
;
A
#
# COMPACT_ATOMS: atom_id res chain seq x y z
N ASP A 1 14.54 -3.91 -11.79
CA ASP A 1 14.14 -3.31 -10.51
C ASP A 1 14.20 -1.81 -10.58
N HIS A 2 13.04 -1.16 -10.48
CA HIS A 2 12.93 0.29 -10.43
C HIS A 2 12.38 0.66 -9.06
N ASP A 3 12.96 1.68 -8.44
CA ASP A 3 12.47 2.22 -7.18
C ASP A 3 11.17 3.01 -7.45
N TRP A 4 10.04 2.32 -7.30
CA TRP A 4 8.71 2.89 -7.54
C TRP A 4 8.21 3.74 -6.37
N ALA A 5 8.82 3.63 -5.19
CA ALA A 5 8.34 4.32 -4.00
C ALA A 5 8.34 5.86 -4.16
N PRO A 6 9.42 6.52 -4.64
CA PRO A 6 9.41 7.96 -4.86
C PRO A 6 8.31 8.42 -5.82
N ILE A 7 8.08 7.67 -6.90
CA ILE A 7 7.07 8.00 -7.92
C ILE A 7 5.67 7.93 -7.32
N ILE A 8 5.36 6.84 -6.61
CA ILE A 8 4.05 6.66 -5.97
C ILE A 8 3.82 7.74 -4.90
N LEU A 9 4.85 8.05 -4.09
CA LEU A 9 4.77 9.14 -3.11
C LEU A 9 4.48 10.49 -3.78
N ASP A 10 5.16 10.80 -4.89
CA ASP A 10 4.94 12.04 -5.62
C ASP A 10 3.53 12.11 -6.25
N MET A 11 2.98 10.99 -6.71
CA MET A 11 1.59 10.94 -7.16
C MET A 11 0.61 11.30 -6.04
N PHE A 12 0.79 10.74 -4.84
CA PHE A 12 -0.07 11.03 -3.68
C PHE A 12 0.12 12.43 -3.09
N LYS A 13 1.34 13.00 -3.14
CA LYS A 13 1.57 14.42 -2.84
C LYS A 13 0.78 15.34 -3.78
N GLY A 14 0.52 14.88 -5.00
CA GLY A 14 -0.37 15.53 -5.94
C GLY A 14 -1.85 15.34 -5.61
N LYS A 15 -2.66 15.19 -6.66
CA LYS A 15 -4.12 15.05 -6.54
C LYS A 15 -4.61 13.61 -6.41
N LEU A 16 -3.73 12.61 -6.50
CA LEU A 16 -4.12 11.21 -6.41
C LEU A 16 -4.65 10.87 -5.00
N GLU A 17 -5.82 10.27 -4.93
CA GLU A 17 -6.46 9.85 -3.67
C GLU A 17 -6.48 8.34 -3.53
N GLU A 18 -6.56 7.59 -4.64
CA GLU A 18 -6.63 6.13 -4.62
C GLU A 18 -5.72 5.53 -5.70
N LEU A 19 -5.01 4.45 -5.38
CA LEU A 19 -4.21 3.69 -6.34
C LEU A 19 -4.15 2.21 -5.97
N GLU A 20 -4.53 1.37 -6.93
CA GLU A 20 -4.34 -0.08 -6.88
C GLU A 20 -3.33 -0.52 -7.94
N LEU A 21 -2.26 -1.19 -7.52
CA LEU A 21 -1.28 -1.78 -8.43
C LEU A 21 -1.38 -3.31 -8.35
N LEU A 22 -2.12 -3.89 -9.29
CA LEU A 22 -2.28 -5.33 -9.44
C LEU A 22 -1.26 -5.88 -10.44
N SER A 23 -0.58 -6.96 -10.08
CA SER A 23 0.25 -7.73 -11.01
C SER A 23 -0.45 -9.00 -11.44
N SER A 24 -0.43 -9.29 -12.74
CA SER A 24 -0.77 -10.61 -13.23
C SER A 24 0.35 -11.58 -12.85
N THR A 25 -0.05 -12.81 -12.49
CA THR A 25 0.71 -13.88 -11.82
C THR A 25 2.10 -14.24 -12.35
N ALA A 26 2.54 -13.69 -13.49
CA ALA A 26 3.85 -13.92 -14.09
C ALA A 26 4.95 -12.97 -13.59
N HIS A 27 4.63 -11.77 -13.08
CA HIS A 27 5.63 -10.82 -12.58
C HIS A 27 5.44 -10.61 -11.08
N ARG A 28 6.08 -11.48 -10.29
CA ARG A 28 6.09 -11.38 -8.84
C ARG A 28 6.83 -10.10 -8.45
N ALA A 29 6.04 -9.14 -7.98
CA ALA A 29 6.44 -7.88 -7.35
C ALA A 29 6.95 -6.80 -8.32
N TYR A 30 6.07 -5.84 -8.66
CA TYR A 30 6.49 -4.55 -9.24
C TYR A 30 7.31 -3.71 -8.25
N LEU A 31 7.07 -3.92 -6.95
CA LEU A 31 7.76 -3.26 -5.86
C LEU A 31 8.86 -4.16 -5.29
N THR A 32 10.04 -3.59 -5.09
CA THR A 32 11.05 -4.22 -4.24
C THR A 32 10.58 -4.21 -2.78
N ASN A 33 11.16 -5.07 -1.95
CA ASN A 33 10.90 -5.07 -0.50
C ASN A 33 11.18 -3.68 0.12
N GLU A 34 12.28 -3.05 -0.30
CA GLU A 34 12.67 -1.71 0.15
C GLU A 34 11.64 -0.65 -0.26
N SER A 35 11.16 -0.66 -1.50
CA SER A 35 10.10 0.27 -1.91
C SER A 35 8.82 0.04 -1.09
N ALA A 36 8.50 -1.21 -0.72
CA ALA A 36 7.33 -1.50 0.11
C ALA A 36 7.50 -1.00 1.55
N ASP A 37 8.71 -1.12 2.13
CA ASP A 37 9.07 -0.53 3.42
C ASP A 37 8.94 1.00 3.40
N ILE A 38 9.46 1.64 2.36
CA ILE A 38 9.36 3.10 2.21
C ILE A 38 7.89 3.53 2.11
N LEU A 39 7.09 2.84 1.30
CA LEU A 39 5.67 3.21 1.14
C LEU A 39 4.87 3.05 2.42
N LYS A 40 5.02 1.94 3.17
CA LYS A 40 4.30 1.75 4.43
C LYS A 40 4.63 2.82 5.48
N GLU A 41 5.85 3.38 5.44
CA GLU A 41 6.30 4.40 6.39
C GLU A 41 5.95 5.82 5.94
N LYS A 42 6.10 6.13 4.65
CA LYS A 42 6.00 7.50 4.13
C LYS A 42 4.60 7.89 3.74
N LEU A 43 3.78 6.97 3.25
CA LEU A 43 2.39 7.26 2.87
C LEU A 43 1.59 7.89 4.03
N PRO A 44 1.61 7.33 5.27
CA PRO A 44 0.89 7.94 6.39
C PRO A 44 1.31 9.37 6.74
N THR A 45 2.54 9.77 6.39
CA THR A 45 3.06 11.13 6.68
C THR A 45 2.52 12.21 5.75
N LEU A 46 1.77 11.84 4.70
CA LEU A 46 1.20 12.81 3.75
C LEU A 46 -0.04 13.53 4.30
N GLU A 47 -0.58 13.10 5.46
CA GLU A 47 -1.73 13.72 6.16
C GLU A 47 -2.95 14.00 5.25
N LYS A 48 -3.09 13.20 4.19
CA LYS A 48 -4.16 13.23 3.20
C LYS A 48 -5.04 11.99 3.32
N LYS A 49 -6.35 12.17 3.10
CA LYS A 49 -7.27 11.04 2.92
C LYS A 49 -6.92 10.30 1.62
N MET A 50 -6.45 9.07 1.74
CA MET A 50 -6.07 8.26 0.59
C MET A 50 -6.19 6.75 0.84
N TRP A 51 -6.14 5.97 -0.24
CA TRP A 51 -6.08 4.51 -0.22
C TRP A 51 -5.04 4.01 -1.24
N PHE A 52 -4.14 3.15 -0.79
CA PHE A 52 -3.12 2.53 -1.61
C PHE A 52 -3.13 1.02 -1.39
N SER A 53 -3.14 0.24 -2.46
CA SER A 53 -2.96 -1.22 -2.39
C SER A 53 -2.05 -1.70 -3.51
N THR A 54 -1.17 -2.65 -3.19
CA THR A 54 -0.28 -3.26 -4.17
C THR A 54 0.03 -4.70 -3.82
N HIS A 55 0.24 -5.54 -4.83
CA HIS A 55 0.73 -6.89 -4.61
C HIS A 55 2.13 -6.86 -3.97
N CYS A 56 2.26 -7.41 -2.76
CA CYS A 56 3.45 -7.42 -1.95
C CYS A 56 3.52 -8.73 -1.14
N VAL A 57 4.43 -9.63 -1.53
CA VAL A 57 4.67 -10.90 -0.81
C VAL A 57 5.73 -10.76 0.28
N HIS A 58 6.30 -9.56 0.46
CA HIS A 58 7.33 -9.31 1.46
C HIS A 58 6.81 -9.57 2.88
N TYR A 59 5.55 -9.20 3.14
CA TYR A 59 4.86 -9.39 4.40
C TYR A 59 3.97 -10.64 4.37
N ALA A 60 4.51 -11.76 3.87
CA ALA A 60 3.81 -13.05 3.80
C ALA A 60 3.28 -13.53 5.17
N GLU A 61 3.98 -13.19 6.26
CA GLU A 61 3.60 -13.50 7.64
C GLU A 61 2.48 -12.59 8.18
N GLY A 62 2.05 -11.61 7.38
CA GLY A 62 1.05 -10.63 7.74
C GLY A 62 1.64 -9.37 8.38
N LEU A 63 0.90 -8.27 8.24
CA LEU A 63 1.19 -7.00 8.87
C LEU A 63 -0.17 -6.39 9.24
N HIS A 64 -0.31 -5.84 10.44
CA HIS A 64 -1.51 -5.10 10.80
C HIS A 64 -1.22 -4.13 11.94
N TYR A 65 -1.23 -2.83 11.64
CA TYR A 65 -1.07 -1.78 12.63
C TYR A 65 -1.73 -0.47 12.18
N SER A 66 -1.88 0.48 13.09
CA SER A 66 -2.33 1.84 12.78
C SER A 66 -1.25 2.86 13.11
N ILE A 67 -1.12 3.89 12.26
CA ILE A 67 -0.31 5.09 12.53
C ILE A 67 -1.23 6.30 12.38
N GLY A 68 -1.56 6.96 13.49
CA GLY A 68 -2.51 8.08 13.48
C GLY A 68 -3.86 7.67 12.88
N GLU A 69 -4.26 8.34 11.80
CA GLU A 69 -5.49 8.08 11.07
C GLU A 69 -5.35 7.08 9.91
N TYR A 70 -4.23 6.35 9.84
CA TYR A 70 -3.95 5.37 8.80
C TYR A 70 -3.93 3.96 9.35
N LEU A 71 -4.47 3.03 8.57
CA LEU A 71 -4.31 1.60 8.71
C LEU A 71 -3.25 1.13 7.72
N VAL A 72 -2.32 0.31 8.19
CA VAL A 72 -1.36 -0.41 7.36
C VAL A 72 -1.57 -1.90 7.58
N GLU A 73 -1.83 -2.63 6.51
CA GLU A 73 -2.09 -4.05 6.57
C GLU A 73 -1.47 -4.83 5.41
N ALA A 74 -1.15 -6.09 5.66
CA ALA A 74 -0.80 -7.04 4.64
C ALA A 74 -1.44 -8.41 4.93
N ASP A 75 -2.02 -9.02 3.90
CA ASP A 75 -2.73 -10.31 3.94
C ASP A 75 -1.92 -11.47 3.32
N GLY A 76 -0.61 -11.25 3.18
CA GLY A 76 0.35 -12.16 2.57
C GLY A 76 0.44 -12.09 1.05
N GLN A 77 -0.49 -11.40 0.38
CA GLN A 77 -0.43 -11.13 -1.06
C GLN A 77 -0.38 -9.64 -1.37
N PHE A 78 -1.04 -8.82 -0.55
CA PHE A 78 -1.16 -7.39 -0.75
C PHE A 78 -0.59 -6.63 0.45
N LEU A 79 -0.02 -5.46 0.18
CA LEU A 79 0.20 -4.40 1.15
C LEU A 79 -0.84 -3.31 0.89
N THR A 80 -1.56 -2.91 1.93
CA THR A 80 -2.52 -1.81 1.89
C THR A 80 -2.15 -0.74 2.90
N VAL A 81 -2.20 0.52 2.48
CA VAL A 81 -2.09 1.71 3.33
C VAL A 81 -3.31 2.60 3.07
N ALA A 82 -4.16 2.78 4.07
CA ALA A 82 -5.43 3.46 3.90
C ALA A 82 -5.73 4.40 5.05
N HIS A 83 -6.25 5.58 4.75
CA HIS A 83 -6.85 6.45 5.75
C HIS A 83 -8.13 5.81 6.30
N LYS A 84 -8.33 5.80 7.63
CA LYS A 84 -9.44 5.14 8.33
C LYS A 84 -10.83 5.59 7.83
N SER A 85 -10.97 6.85 7.44
CA SER A 85 -12.21 7.40 6.88
C SER A 85 -12.40 7.16 5.38
N GLY A 86 -11.37 6.64 4.70
CA GLY A 86 -11.31 6.37 3.26
C GLY A 86 -11.48 4.90 2.90
N VAL A 87 -11.80 4.04 3.87
CA VAL A 87 -11.96 2.60 3.64
C VAL A 87 -13.22 2.35 2.80
N HIS A 88 -13.11 2.44 1.48
CA HIS A 88 -13.81 1.47 0.65
C HIS A 88 -13.28 0.11 1.08
N LYS A 89 -14.15 -0.71 1.67
CA LYS A 89 -13.80 -2.06 2.11
C LYS A 89 -13.21 -2.79 0.91
N SER A 90 -11.89 -3.00 0.89
CA SER A 90 -11.29 -3.94 -0.03
C SER A 90 -11.96 -5.28 0.23
N LYS A 91 -12.41 -5.93 -0.84
CA LYS A 91 -13.19 -7.17 -0.83
C LYS A 91 -12.35 -8.41 -0.49
N HIS A 92 -11.33 -8.26 0.34
CA HIS A 92 -10.41 -9.34 0.72
C HIS A 92 -10.55 -9.74 2.19
N GLN A 93 -11.74 -9.54 2.76
CA GLN A 93 -12.20 -10.38 3.88
C GLN A 93 -12.43 -11.79 3.34
N HIS A 94 -11.39 -12.62 3.38
CA HIS A 94 -11.57 -14.06 3.27
C HIS A 94 -12.33 -14.54 4.52
N VAL A 95 -13.53 -15.07 4.25
CA VAL A 95 -14.28 -16.00 5.09
C VAL A 95 -13.45 -17.26 5.32
#